data_AF-A0A8G1X9I4-F1
#
_entry.id   AF-A0A8G1X9I4-F1
#
_cell.length_a   1.000
_cell.length_b   1.000
_cell.length_c   1.000
_cell.angle_alpha   90.00
_cell.angle_beta   90.00
_cell.angle_gamma   90.00
#
_symmetry.space_group_name_H-M   'P 1'
#
loop_
_entity.id
_entity.type
_entity.pdbx_description
1 polymer ?
#
loop_
_entity_poly.entity_id
_entity_poly.type
_entity_poly.pdbx_seq_one_letter_code
_entity_poly.pdbx_strand_id
1 'polypeptide(L)'
;MNRRWLVRALADKPAHRMDQPSQGGSLRSAVASQPVGEGDGVILWRPRKGGGVVGLGKVVRSMENPALRFPYQASVKFDRVFLSTPLSPEVLRSSGLGSVPAAVQSTARYTPQGPVLGPVSLSESQWERLEQEALLPAPPTEWPAWWDIQPGAVMLRAELHASFGGSPQRTASVSSSTPNAFLMVGRNDPAARWDGDLLLVPGNADAVGILSAGNRAVVDHRRRGVPLRVFETQGNDCRYAGEFTVDPERAIQAWTPGTRTVTRYHRRVQEAVPLLRLRLVSGIRPLDGSADPFDGAPRLTLGLGAGPRRGGPGAEAPAVPSPREALVTTSDRGVERIVRHLLNLVESDSRTAALVNRMDEARVLSALLQHAQRQADLDELRAAVENPDTKERQLQEILEGMTWIFGGEFLPGFGKRSLTTQDQLDFTLLRPDGTMHGVEIKLAWIPHLIIGDDEHRSLGSAVHRAIGQAMDYLVSLDEERHSILAKRAKIDTRRASMTVVIGHSKFPDRRFSPEQVTEAMRTYNSHQTRITVTTYDQLIDNAQRMLSVPALSLGTPNP
;
A
#
# COMPACT_ATOMS: atom_id res chain seq x y z
N MET A 1 -6.76 40.04 -1.75
CA MET A 1 -6.70 38.77 -2.52
C MET A 1 -6.58 37.65 -1.53
N ASN A 2 -7.51 36.69 -1.59
CA ASN A 2 -7.44 35.51 -0.73
C ASN A 2 -6.20 34.72 -1.15
N ARG A 3 -5.42 34.23 -0.19
CA ARG A 3 -4.28 33.36 -0.49
C ARG A 3 -4.78 31.94 -0.77
N ARG A 4 -3.89 31.10 -1.30
CA ARG A 4 -4.17 29.69 -1.56
C ARG A 4 -3.13 28.83 -0.85
N TRP A 5 -3.62 27.79 -0.22
CA TRP A 5 -2.83 26.89 0.61
C TRP A 5 -3.02 25.46 0.16
N LEU A 6 -1.98 24.65 0.35
CA LEU A 6 -2.01 23.23 0.14
C LEU A 6 -1.73 22.52 1.46
N VAL A 7 -2.58 21.56 1.79
CA VAL A 7 -2.35 20.62 2.87
C VAL A 7 -2.18 19.22 2.28
N ARG A 8 -1.15 18.53 2.74
CA ARG A 8 -0.91 17.14 2.34
C ARG A 8 -1.71 16.23 3.26
N ALA A 9 -2.49 15.33 2.66
CA ALA A 9 -3.18 14.28 3.39
C ALA A 9 -2.16 13.40 4.14
N LEU A 10 -2.58 12.82 5.25
CA LEU A 10 -1.74 11.94 6.06
C LEU A 10 -1.37 10.70 5.24
N ALA A 11 -0.07 10.55 4.91
CA ALA A 11 0.44 9.30 4.37
C ALA A 11 0.38 8.20 5.43
N ASP A 12 0.22 6.94 5.01
CA ASP A 12 0.22 5.78 5.92
C ASP A 12 1.54 5.72 6.70
N LYS A 13 1.55 6.32 7.90
CA LYS A 13 2.56 6.03 8.92
C LYS A 13 2.03 4.89 9.78
N PRO A 14 2.88 3.91 10.17
CA PRO A 14 2.51 2.92 11.17
C PRO A 14 2.08 3.60 12.47
N ALA A 15 0.98 3.10 13.02
CA ALA A 15 0.09 3.74 13.99
C ALA A 15 0.64 3.85 15.44
N HIS A 16 1.95 3.91 15.65
CA HIS A 16 2.56 3.87 17.00
C HIS A 16 2.94 5.23 17.58
N ARG A 17 2.64 6.36 16.92
CA ARG A 17 3.08 7.70 17.38
C ARG A 17 2.06 8.82 17.26
N MET A 18 0.78 8.55 17.51
CA MET A 18 -0.18 9.63 17.77
C MET A 18 -0.96 9.31 19.05
N ASP A 19 -0.60 10.02 20.12
CA ASP A 19 -1.37 10.04 21.35
C ASP A 19 -2.72 10.74 21.10
N GLN A 20 -3.75 10.09 21.62
CA GLN A 20 -5.17 10.44 21.65
C GLN A 20 -5.99 10.26 20.35
N PRO A 21 -7.17 9.62 20.44
CA PRO A 21 -8.14 9.59 19.35
C PRO A 21 -8.69 11.00 19.16
N SER A 22 -8.27 11.70 18.12
CA SER A 22 -8.97 12.90 17.68
C SER A 22 -10.40 12.52 17.35
N GLN A 23 -11.36 13.03 18.13
CA GLN A 23 -12.77 12.95 17.78
C GLN A 23 -13.00 13.73 16.47
N GLY A 24 -13.30 13.02 15.37
CA GLY A 24 -13.86 13.61 14.14
C GLY A 24 -12.88 13.94 13.01
N GLY A 25 -12.73 12.99 12.07
CA GLY A 25 -13.05 13.06 10.63
C GLY A 25 -12.61 14.21 9.71
N SER A 26 -12.26 15.41 10.18
CA SER A 26 -11.79 16.51 9.32
C SER A 26 -10.42 17.01 9.79
N LEU A 27 -9.60 17.53 8.88
CA LEU A 27 -8.41 18.33 9.19
C LEU A 27 -8.88 19.66 9.83
N ARG A 28 -9.36 19.60 11.08
CA ARG A 28 -9.91 20.78 11.78
C ARG A 28 -8.83 21.74 12.27
N SER A 29 -7.57 21.33 12.27
CA SER A 29 -6.44 22.16 12.67
C SER A 29 -5.24 21.85 11.77
N ALA A 30 -4.65 22.90 11.23
CA ALA A 30 -3.42 22.92 10.46
C ALA A 30 -2.59 24.12 10.90
N VAL A 31 -1.30 24.11 10.59
CA VAL A 31 -0.36 25.16 10.98
C VAL A 31 0.37 25.72 9.78
N ALA A 32 0.75 27.00 9.83
CA ALA A 32 1.49 27.67 8.75
C ALA A 32 2.63 28.53 9.31
N SER A 33 3.66 28.71 8.50
CA SER A 33 4.78 29.61 8.79
C SER A 33 4.52 31.05 8.34
N GLN A 34 3.43 31.29 7.61
CA GLN A 34 3.06 32.59 7.06
C GLN A 34 1.60 32.93 7.44
N PRO A 35 1.23 34.22 7.50
CA PRO A 35 -0.13 34.62 7.86
C PRO A 35 -1.19 33.97 6.99
N VAL A 36 -2.17 33.34 7.64
CA VAL A 36 -3.32 32.67 7.02
C VAL A 36 -4.57 33.48 7.34
N GLY A 37 -5.34 33.83 6.31
CA GLY A 37 -6.60 34.56 6.47
C GLY A 37 -7.82 33.64 6.49
N GLU A 38 -8.86 34.03 7.22
CA GLU A 38 -10.18 33.42 7.06
C GLU A 38 -10.69 33.66 5.63
N GLY A 39 -11.27 32.63 5.01
CA GLY A 39 -11.69 32.65 3.61
C GLY A 39 -10.60 32.28 2.59
N ASP A 40 -9.34 32.13 3.03
CA ASP A 40 -8.27 31.62 2.15
C ASP A 40 -8.61 30.22 1.62
N GLY A 41 -8.35 29.99 0.33
CA GLY A 41 -8.62 28.71 -0.32
C GLY A 41 -7.61 27.64 0.09
N VAL A 42 -8.08 26.41 0.28
CA VAL A 42 -7.26 25.27 0.72
C VAL A 42 -7.47 24.07 -0.20
N ILE A 43 -6.36 23.48 -0.63
CA ILE A 43 -6.28 22.29 -1.48
C ILE A 43 -5.87 21.09 -0.60
N LEU A 44 -6.64 20.01 -0.64
CA LEU A 44 -6.24 18.72 -0.05
C LEU A 44 -5.52 17.86 -1.09
N TRP A 45 -4.26 17.56 -0.84
CA TRP A 45 -3.44 16.73 -1.71
C TRP A 45 -3.24 15.31 -1.16
N ARG A 46 -3.67 14.27 -1.89
CA ARG A 46 -3.34 12.87 -1.59
C ARG A 46 -1.92 12.54 -2.08
N PRO A 47 -0.97 12.13 -1.21
CA PRO A 47 0.37 11.74 -1.63
C PRO A 47 0.42 10.33 -2.27
N ARG A 48 1.56 9.99 -2.92
CA ARG A 48 1.91 8.69 -3.56
C ARG A 48 1.31 8.45 -4.95
N LYS A 49 1.63 7.29 -5.57
CA LYS A 49 1.12 6.82 -6.87
C LYS A 49 -0.41 6.79 -6.86
N GLY A 50 -1.07 7.30 -7.90
CA GLY A 50 -2.53 7.51 -7.91
C GLY A 50 -3.03 8.65 -7.01
N GLY A 51 -2.12 9.50 -6.53
CA GLY A 51 -2.40 10.71 -5.76
C GLY A 51 -2.72 11.93 -6.63
N GLY A 52 -3.16 13.02 -6.00
CA GLY A 52 -3.61 14.22 -6.68
C GLY A 52 -4.40 15.14 -5.74
N VAL A 53 -5.06 16.15 -6.29
CA VAL A 53 -6.02 16.95 -5.51
C VAL A 53 -7.26 16.10 -5.29
N VAL A 54 -7.75 16.02 -4.06
CA VAL A 54 -8.93 15.22 -3.66
C VAL A 54 -9.96 16.02 -2.87
N GLY A 55 -9.73 17.32 -2.69
CA GLY A 55 -10.67 18.20 -2.02
C GLY A 55 -10.26 19.67 -2.11
N LEU A 56 -11.28 20.52 -2.10
CA LEU A 56 -11.17 21.97 -2.08
C LEU A 56 -11.97 22.52 -0.89
N GLY A 57 -11.41 23.52 -0.23
CA GLY A 57 -11.94 24.06 1.01
C GLY A 57 -11.47 25.46 1.29
N LYS A 58 -11.78 25.93 2.49
CA LYS A 58 -11.43 27.26 2.97
C LYS A 58 -10.97 27.21 4.43
N VAL A 59 -10.17 28.20 4.80
CA VAL A 59 -9.87 28.49 6.20
C VAL A 59 -11.11 29.14 6.81
N VAL A 60 -11.63 28.55 7.89
CA VAL A 60 -12.82 29.05 8.62
C VAL A 60 -12.47 29.77 9.90
N ARG A 61 -11.25 29.58 10.41
CA ARG A 61 -10.73 30.26 11.58
C ARG A 61 -9.22 30.33 11.50
N SER A 62 -8.61 31.46 11.86
CA SER A 62 -7.16 31.54 12.05
C SER A 62 -6.80 32.24 13.37
N MET A 63 -5.71 31.80 13.98
CA MET A 63 -5.14 32.39 15.19
C MET A 63 -3.63 32.42 15.09
N GLU A 64 -3.01 33.50 15.54
CA GLU A 64 -1.57 33.62 15.67
C GLU A 64 -1.12 33.32 17.10
N ASN A 65 -0.09 32.51 17.22
CA ASN A 65 0.61 32.20 18.46
C ASN A 65 2.12 32.31 18.21
N PRO A 66 2.73 33.48 18.46
CA PRO A 66 4.13 33.74 18.19
C PRO A 66 5.11 32.82 18.93
N ALA A 67 4.67 32.13 19.99
CA ALA A 67 5.51 31.20 20.76
C ALA A 67 5.75 29.86 20.03
N LEU A 68 5.05 29.59 18.93
CA LEU A 68 5.17 28.35 18.18
C LEU A 68 6.07 28.52 16.95
N ARG A 69 6.79 27.45 16.60
CA ARG A 69 7.58 27.37 15.36
C ARG A 69 6.74 27.67 14.09
N PHE A 70 5.48 27.27 14.10
CA PHE A 70 4.48 27.61 13.09
C PHE A 70 3.45 28.49 13.78
N PRO A 71 3.61 29.82 13.71
CA PRO A 71 2.84 30.73 14.56
C PRO A 71 1.38 30.80 14.16
N TYR A 72 1.02 30.49 12.92
CA TYR A 72 -0.37 30.56 12.48
C TYR A 72 -1.04 29.20 12.59
N GLN A 73 -2.08 29.11 13.40
CA GLN A 73 -2.99 27.98 13.47
C GLN A 73 -4.24 28.29 12.65
N ALA A 74 -4.74 27.32 11.90
CA ALA A 74 -5.88 27.48 11.03
C ALA A 74 -6.81 26.27 11.11
N SER A 75 -8.12 26.54 11.21
CA SER A 75 -9.14 25.52 11.02
C SER A 75 -9.59 25.52 9.57
N VAL A 76 -9.60 24.34 8.96
CA VAL A 76 -9.96 24.17 7.54
C VAL A 76 -11.27 23.40 7.44
N LYS A 77 -12.14 23.88 6.56
CA LYS A 77 -13.36 23.18 6.14
C LYS A 77 -13.25 22.87 4.65
N PHE A 78 -13.44 21.61 4.28
CA PHE A 78 -13.53 21.20 2.88
C PHE A 78 -14.98 21.23 2.44
N ASP A 79 -15.29 22.16 1.54
CA ASP A 79 -16.62 22.32 0.94
C ASP A 79 -16.86 21.25 -0.11
N ARG A 80 -15.80 20.79 -0.79
CA ARG A 80 -15.87 19.71 -1.76
C ARG A 80 -14.78 18.68 -1.52
N VAL A 81 -15.17 17.41 -1.58
CA VAL A 81 -14.27 16.27 -1.45
C VAL A 81 -14.64 15.25 -2.51
N PHE A 82 -13.64 14.76 -3.25
CA PHE A 82 -13.79 13.82 -4.37
C PHE A 82 -12.69 12.78 -4.27
N LEU A 83 -12.79 11.92 -3.25
CA LEU A 83 -11.70 11.00 -2.87
C LEU A 83 -11.44 9.95 -3.95
N SER A 84 -12.49 9.53 -4.66
CA SER A 84 -12.44 8.49 -5.69
C SER A 84 -11.79 8.93 -6.99
N THR A 85 -11.83 10.23 -7.28
CA THR A 85 -11.51 10.78 -8.59
C THR A 85 -10.52 11.93 -8.44
N PRO A 86 -9.28 11.64 -7.99
CA PRO A 86 -8.28 12.68 -7.79
C PRO A 86 -7.99 13.43 -9.10
N LEU A 87 -7.82 14.75 -9.02
CA LEU A 87 -7.20 15.48 -10.13
C LEU A 87 -5.70 15.16 -10.15
N SER A 88 -5.30 14.34 -11.12
CA SER A 88 -3.93 13.83 -11.21
C SER A 88 -2.93 14.96 -11.48
N PRO A 89 -1.64 14.79 -11.14
CA PRO A 89 -0.61 15.76 -11.49
C PRO A 89 -0.52 16.03 -13.00
N GLU A 90 -0.91 15.07 -13.84
CA GLU A 90 -0.95 15.23 -15.29
C GLU A 90 -2.11 16.12 -15.74
N VAL A 91 -3.33 15.85 -15.25
CA VAL A 91 -4.52 16.69 -15.50
C VAL A 91 -4.26 18.13 -15.05
N LEU A 92 -3.67 18.32 -13.87
CA LEU A 92 -3.34 19.65 -13.38
C LEU A 92 -2.31 20.37 -14.26
N ARG A 93 -1.32 19.65 -14.82
CA ARG A 93 -0.33 20.25 -15.72
C ARG A 93 -0.94 20.62 -17.06
N SER A 94 -1.73 19.74 -17.67
CA SER A 94 -2.39 20.01 -18.95
C SER A 94 -3.40 21.17 -18.86
N SER A 95 -4.07 21.34 -17.71
CA SER A 95 -4.98 22.45 -17.46
C SER A 95 -4.29 23.77 -17.02
N GLY A 96 -2.94 23.84 -17.04
CA GLY A 96 -2.19 25.05 -16.69
C GLY A 96 -2.12 25.35 -15.18
N LEU A 97 -2.33 24.34 -14.34
CA LEU A 97 -2.31 24.38 -12.87
C LEU A 97 -1.03 23.71 -12.31
N GLY A 98 0.06 23.71 -13.07
CA GLY A 98 1.33 23.06 -12.71
C GLY A 98 1.99 23.57 -11.42
N SER A 99 1.60 24.75 -10.92
CA SER A 99 2.08 25.27 -9.62
C SER A 99 1.57 24.46 -8.44
N VAL A 100 0.43 23.78 -8.55
CA VAL A 100 -0.12 22.92 -7.49
C VAL A 100 0.79 21.72 -7.20
N PRO A 101 1.12 20.83 -8.17
CA PRO A 101 2.04 19.73 -7.91
C PRO A 101 3.46 20.19 -7.55
N ALA A 102 3.91 21.35 -8.04
CA ALA A 102 5.20 21.92 -7.64
C ALA A 102 5.22 22.30 -6.15
N ALA A 103 4.16 22.92 -5.63
CA ALA A 103 4.05 23.30 -4.22
C ALA A 103 4.04 22.09 -3.26
N VAL A 104 3.64 20.91 -3.73
CA VAL A 104 3.67 19.67 -2.93
C VAL A 104 5.08 19.28 -2.51
N GLN A 105 6.08 19.55 -3.37
CA GLN A 105 7.48 19.20 -3.13
C GLN A 105 8.08 20.06 -2.02
N SER A 106 7.74 21.34 -1.97
CA SER A 106 8.21 22.30 -0.96
C SER A 106 7.39 22.28 0.34
N THR A 107 6.17 21.74 0.31
CA THR A 107 5.29 21.69 1.49
C THR A 107 5.65 20.51 2.40
N ALA A 108 6.07 20.84 3.63
CA ALA A 108 6.29 19.88 4.70
C ALA A 108 4.99 19.07 4.98
N ARG A 109 5.13 17.75 5.24
CA ARG A 109 3.94 16.88 5.44
C ARG A 109 3.25 17.12 6.77
N TYR A 110 4.02 17.21 7.85
CA TYR A 110 3.51 17.22 9.22
C TYR A 110 4.56 17.73 10.19
N THR A 111 4.11 18.31 11.28
CA THR A 111 4.92 18.79 12.41
C THR A 111 4.31 18.27 13.72
N PRO A 112 5.01 18.26 14.85
CA PRO A 112 4.38 17.95 16.14
C PRO A 112 3.13 18.79 16.43
N GLN A 113 3.05 20.01 15.89
CA GLN A 113 1.91 20.92 16.01
C GLN A 113 0.73 20.59 15.07
N GLY A 114 0.94 19.72 14.07
CA GLY A 114 -0.10 19.33 13.12
C GLY A 114 0.34 19.33 11.65
N PRO A 115 -0.62 19.16 10.73
CA PRO A 115 -0.41 19.24 9.29
C PRO A 115 -0.06 20.67 8.89
N VAL A 116 0.82 20.81 7.89
CA VAL A 116 1.32 22.13 7.46
C VAL A 116 0.56 22.63 6.25
N LEU A 117 0.15 23.90 6.28
CA LEU A 117 -0.33 24.65 5.13
C LEU A 117 0.87 25.24 4.38
N GLY A 118 1.13 24.72 3.19
CA GLY A 118 2.11 25.28 2.26
C GLY A 118 1.48 26.30 1.32
N PRO A 119 2.11 27.45 1.08
CA PRO A 119 1.58 28.45 0.16
C PRO A 119 1.60 27.92 -1.29
N VAL A 120 0.55 28.22 -2.05
CA VAL A 120 0.47 27.91 -3.48
C VAL A 120 0.20 29.19 -4.26
N SER A 121 1.02 29.45 -5.27
CA SER A 121 0.80 30.57 -6.19
C SER A 121 -0.22 30.17 -7.26
N LEU A 122 -1.46 30.61 -7.08
CA LEU A 122 -2.55 30.52 -8.07
C LEU A 122 -3.19 31.90 -8.24
N SER A 123 -3.39 32.34 -9.49
CA SER A 123 -4.26 33.47 -9.78
C SER A 123 -5.73 33.12 -9.49
N GLU A 124 -6.61 34.12 -9.42
CA GLU A 124 -8.06 33.89 -9.31
C GLU A 124 -8.58 33.05 -10.49
N SER A 125 -8.13 33.34 -11.73
CA SER A 125 -8.50 32.53 -12.91
C SER A 125 -8.00 31.07 -12.86
N GLN A 126 -6.84 30.82 -12.26
CA GLN A 126 -6.34 29.46 -12.04
C GLN A 126 -7.13 28.75 -10.93
N TRP A 127 -7.55 29.47 -9.89
CA TRP A 127 -8.41 28.92 -8.85
C TRP A 127 -9.79 28.55 -9.39
N GLU A 128 -10.43 29.43 -10.17
CA GLU A 128 -11.70 29.15 -10.85
C GLU A 128 -11.61 27.92 -11.75
N ARG A 129 -10.50 27.79 -12.51
CA ARG A 129 -10.25 26.60 -13.33
C ARG A 129 -10.11 25.33 -12.48
N LEU A 130 -9.39 25.40 -11.36
CA LEU A 130 -9.28 24.26 -10.44
C LEU A 130 -10.66 23.87 -9.86
N GLU A 131 -11.50 24.84 -9.53
CA GLU A 131 -12.88 24.59 -9.08
C GLU A 131 -13.75 23.96 -10.17
N GLN A 132 -13.56 24.34 -11.44
CA GLN A 132 -14.22 23.75 -12.60
C GLN A 132 -13.81 22.29 -12.81
N GLU A 133 -12.50 21.99 -12.82
CA GLU A 133 -11.98 20.62 -12.91
C GLU A 133 -12.52 19.75 -11.76
N ALA A 134 -12.67 20.34 -10.56
CA ALA A 134 -13.20 19.66 -9.40
C ALA A 134 -14.73 19.48 -9.40
N LEU A 135 -15.49 20.01 -10.36
CA LEU A 135 -16.95 19.79 -10.45
C LEU A 135 -17.26 18.36 -10.89
N LEU A 136 -16.55 17.89 -11.91
CA LEU A 136 -16.75 16.58 -12.51
C LEU A 136 -15.38 15.99 -12.87
N PRO A 137 -14.58 15.61 -11.85
CA PRO A 137 -13.28 15.02 -12.11
C PRO A 137 -13.45 13.70 -12.89
N ALA A 138 -12.66 13.53 -13.95
CA ALA A 138 -12.65 12.32 -14.73
C ALA A 138 -12.27 11.10 -13.85
N PRO A 139 -12.92 9.94 -14.01
CA PRO A 139 -12.52 8.73 -13.33
C PRO A 139 -11.06 8.39 -13.65
N PRO A 140 -10.25 8.00 -12.65
CA PRO A 140 -8.88 7.59 -12.92
C PRO A 140 -8.89 6.34 -13.79
N THR A 141 -8.22 6.40 -14.93
CA THR A 141 -8.01 5.27 -15.85
C THR A 141 -6.77 4.45 -15.48
N GLU A 142 -5.91 5.01 -14.63
CA GLU A 142 -4.64 4.41 -14.27
C GLU A 142 -4.65 3.76 -12.88
N TRP A 143 -4.05 2.58 -12.80
CA TRP A 143 -3.68 1.95 -11.54
C TRP A 143 -2.64 2.81 -10.82
N PRO A 144 -2.71 3.02 -9.49
CA PRO A 144 -3.55 2.33 -8.51
C PRO A 144 -4.85 3.06 -8.13
N ALA A 145 -5.18 4.20 -8.76
CA ALA A 145 -6.37 4.98 -8.41
C ALA A 145 -7.65 4.43 -9.06
N TRP A 146 -7.51 3.64 -10.12
CA TRP A 146 -8.59 3.00 -10.85
C TRP A 146 -9.57 2.20 -9.95
N TRP A 147 -10.86 2.39 -10.20
CA TRP A 147 -11.96 1.68 -9.53
C TRP A 147 -13.20 1.69 -10.44
N ASP A 148 -13.58 0.53 -10.97
CA ASP A 148 -14.66 0.39 -11.96
C ASP A 148 -15.87 -0.43 -11.48
N ILE A 149 -15.81 -0.95 -10.25
CA ILE A 149 -16.91 -1.73 -9.66
C ILE A 149 -18.14 -0.85 -9.49
N GLN A 150 -19.24 -1.24 -10.14
CA GLN A 150 -20.51 -0.53 -10.07
C GLN A 150 -21.27 -0.87 -8.77
N PRO A 151 -21.90 0.12 -8.12
CA PRO A 151 -22.81 -0.15 -7.00
C PRO A 151 -23.87 -1.18 -7.36
N GLY A 152 -24.10 -2.15 -6.48
CA GLY A 152 -24.99 -3.30 -6.70
C GLY A 152 -24.31 -4.54 -7.27
N ALA A 153 -23.09 -4.44 -7.79
CA ALA A 153 -22.33 -5.61 -8.23
C ALA A 153 -21.99 -6.53 -7.06
N VAL A 154 -22.18 -7.84 -7.26
CA VAL A 154 -21.88 -8.89 -6.29
C VAL A 154 -20.61 -9.62 -6.70
N MET A 155 -19.68 -9.84 -5.77
CA MET A 155 -18.44 -10.59 -6.01
C MET A 155 -18.11 -11.47 -4.82
N LEU A 156 -17.19 -12.43 -4.99
CA LEU A 156 -16.66 -13.17 -3.86
C LEU A 156 -15.72 -12.28 -3.03
N ARG A 157 -15.85 -12.36 -1.71
CA ARG A 157 -14.95 -11.65 -0.78
C ARG A 157 -13.48 -11.98 -1.02
N ALA A 158 -13.20 -13.25 -1.32
CA ALA A 158 -11.85 -13.72 -1.62
C ALA A 158 -11.28 -13.05 -2.87
N GLU A 159 -12.08 -12.88 -3.92
CA GLU A 159 -11.66 -12.25 -5.18
C GLU A 159 -11.43 -10.74 -5.01
N LEU A 160 -12.28 -10.06 -4.24
CA LEU A 160 -12.08 -8.65 -3.88
C LEU A 160 -10.72 -8.46 -3.19
N HIS A 161 -10.39 -9.31 -2.22
CA HIS A 161 -9.11 -9.22 -1.52
C HIS A 161 -7.93 -9.76 -2.31
N ALA A 162 -8.14 -10.66 -3.27
CA ALA A 162 -7.08 -11.06 -4.21
C ALA A 162 -6.71 -9.90 -5.16
N SER A 163 -7.72 -9.18 -5.66
CA SER A 163 -7.53 -8.07 -6.61
C SER A 163 -7.02 -6.79 -5.94
N PHE A 164 -7.59 -6.45 -4.78
CA PHE A 164 -7.30 -5.18 -4.11
C PHE A 164 -6.52 -5.33 -2.80
N GLY A 165 -6.19 -6.55 -2.38
CA GLY A 165 -5.53 -6.80 -1.11
C GLY A 165 -6.40 -6.49 0.12
N GLY A 166 -5.76 -6.31 1.27
CA GLY A 166 -6.43 -6.10 2.56
C GLY A 166 -6.71 -7.40 3.31
N SER A 167 -7.70 -7.39 4.21
CA SER A 167 -7.95 -8.52 5.11
C SER A 167 -9.30 -9.18 4.86
N PRO A 168 -9.34 -10.48 4.45
CA PRO A 168 -10.59 -11.19 4.18
C PRO A 168 -11.40 -11.53 5.44
N GLN A 169 -10.84 -11.32 6.63
CA GLN A 169 -11.49 -11.66 7.90
C GLN A 169 -12.01 -10.44 8.65
N ARG A 170 -11.52 -9.24 8.33
CA ARG A 170 -11.84 -8.02 9.10
C ARG A 170 -13.00 -7.26 8.50
N THR A 171 -13.83 -6.69 9.36
CA THR A 171 -14.93 -5.80 9.00
C THR A 171 -14.39 -4.53 8.34
N ALA A 172 -13.40 -3.88 8.95
CA ALA A 172 -12.72 -2.71 8.41
C ALA A 172 -11.28 -3.02 8.02
N SER A 173 -10.85 -2.64 6.81
CA SER A 173 -9.49 -2.84 6.32
C SER A 173 -9.03 -1.78 5.32
N VAL A 174 -7.77 -1.84 4.92
CA VAL A 174 -7.18 -0.99 3.87
C VAL A 174 -6.79 -1.89 2.71
N SER A 175 -7.06 -1.46 1.48
CA SER A 175 -6.49 -2.08 0.29
C SER A 175 -4.96 -1.95 0.32
N SER A 176 -4.25 -3.04 0.04
CA SER A 176 -2.78 -2.97 -0.05
C SER A 176 -2.29 -2.52 -1.43
N SER A 177 -3.18 -2.44 -2.41
CA SER A 177 -2.84 -2.22 -3.81
C SER A 177 -3.47 -0.97 -4.43
N THR A 178 -4.53 -0.42 -3.81
CA THR A 178 -5.21 0.81 -4.21
C THR A 178 -5.39 1.75 -3.01
N PRO A 179 -5.59 3.07 -3.21
CA PRO A 179 -5.77 4.01 -2.11
C PRO A 179 -7.21 3.95 -1.58
N ASN A 180 -7.76 2.76 -1.29
CA ASN A 180 -9.13 2.55 -0.80
C ASN A 180 -9.14 1.99 0.63
N ALA A 181 -10.10 2.45 1.44
CA ALA A 181 -10.48 1.78 2.68
C ALA A 181 -11.73 0.94 2.43
N PHE A 182 -11.78 -0.27 2.99
CA PHE A 182 -12.90 -1.20 2.85
C PHE A 182 -13.62 -1.38 4.17
N LEU A 183 -14.95 -1.38 4.12
CA LEU A 183 -15.81 -1.73 5.23
C LEU A 183 -16.87 -2.73 4.78
N MET A 184 -16.88 -3.89 5.42
CA MET A 184 -17.83 -4.97 5.22
C MET A 184 -18.96 -4.84 6.23
N VAL A 185 -20.20 -5.02 5.79
CA VAL A 185 -21.40 -4.89 6.63
C VAL A 185 -22.24 -6.14 6.46
N GLY A 186 -22.36 -6.94 7.52
CA GLY A 186 -23.20 -8.12 7.51
C GLY A 186 -24.67 -7.73 7.33
N ARG A 187 -25.37 -8.35 6.36
CA ARG A 187 -26.81 -8.08 6.14
C ARG A 187 -27.65 -8.32 7.39
N ASN A 188 -27.29 -9.34 8.15
CA ASN A 188 -27.99 -9.76 9.37
C ASN A 188 -27.31 -9.24 10.64
N ASP A 189 -26.43 -8.24 10.53
CA ASP A 189 -25.77 -7.66 11.71
C ASP A 189 -26.78 -6.76 12.46
N PRO A 190 -27.19 -7.11 13.69
CA PRO A 190 -28.22 -6.35 14.42
C PRO A 190 -27.75 -4.95 14.82
N ALA A 191 -26.43 -4.69 14.83
CA ALA A 191 -25.92 -3.35 15.10
C ALA A 191 -25.96 -2.45 13.85
N ALA A 192 -25.99 -3.04 12.65
CA ALA A 192 -25.97 -2.31 11.40
C ALA A 192 -27.38 -1.83 11.02
N ARG A 193 -27.58 -0.50 10.93
CA ARG A 193 -28.89 0.08 10.60
C ARG A 193 -28.77 1.50 10.08
N TRP A 194 -29.81 1.94 9.38
CA TRP A 194 -29.99 3.35 9.06
C TRP A 194 -30.63 4.12 10.23
N ASP A 195 -30.12 5.32 10.47
CA ASP A 195 -30.63 6.33 11.38
C ASP A 195 -30.72 7.66 10.61
N GLY A 196 -31.87 7.89 9.98
CA GLY A 196 -32.05 8.94 8.98
C GLY A 196 -31.14 8.75 7.75
N ASP A 197 -30.22 9.69 7.54
CA ASP A 197 -29.22 9.67 6.45
C ASP A 197 -27.88 9.07 6.88
N LEU A 198 -27.81 8.53 8.09
CA LEU A 198 -26.61 7.91 8.62
C LEU A 198 -26.76 6.39 8.63
N LEU A 199 -25.79 5.71 8.04
CA LEU A 199 -25.59 4.29 8.21
C LEU A 199 -24.72 4.07 9.45
N LEU A 200 -25.31 3.47 10.49
CA LEU A 200 -24.62 3.01 11.69
C LEU A 200 -24.12 1.60 11.43
N VAL A 201 -22.82 1.37 11.54
CA VAL A 201 -22.22 0.06 11.24
C VAL A 201 -21.10 -0.29 12.22
N PRO A 202 -21.00 -1.55 12.67
CA PRO A 202 -19.90 -1.96 13.52
C PRO A 202 -18.58 -1.95 12.76
N GLY A 203 -17.51 -1.51 13.43
CA GLY A 203 -16.14 -1.69 12.97
C GLY A 203 -15.55 -3.04 13.38
N ASN A 204 -14.22 -3.15 13.34
CA ASN A 204 -13.51 -4.25 13.99
C ASN A 204 -13.64 -4.17 15.52
N ALA A 205 -13.63 -5.32 16.19
CA ALA A 205 -13.39 -5.36 17.63
C ALA A 205 -11.98 -4.83 17.93
N ASP A 206 -11.90 -3.87 18.85
CA ASP A 206 -10.69 -3.16 19.21
C ASP A 206 -10.55 -3.10 20.73
N ALA A 207 -9.32 -2.94 21.23
CA ALA A 207 -9.12 -2.63 22.64
C ALA A 207 -9.83 -1.30 22.98
N VAL A 208 -10.55 -1.23 24.10
CA VAL A 208 -11.25 0.00 24.53
C VAL A 208 -10.30 1.20 24.47
N GLY A 209 -10.68 2.22 23.69
CA GLY A 209 -9.92 3.46 23.51
C GLY A 209 -8.81 3.41 22.45
N ILE A 210 -8.54 2.27 21.81
CA ILE A 210 -7.46 2.11 20.83
C ILE A 210 -8.02 1.58 19.50
N LEU A 211 -8.07 2.44 18.49
CA LEU A 211 -8.49 2.04 17.14
C LEU A 211 -7.42 1.19 16.44
N SER A 212 -7.79 0.03 15.90
CA SER A 212 -6.95 -0.73 14.97
C SER A 212 -6.73 0.03 13.67
N ALA A 213 -5.71 -0.40 12.90
CA ALA A 213 -5.42 0.18 11.60
C ALA A 213 -6.65 0.20 10.66
N GLY A 214 -7.50 -0.82 10.70
CA GLY A 214 -8.73 -0.89 9.91
C GLY A 214 -9.77 0.15 10.33
N ASN A 215 -10.11 0.22 11.63
CA ASN A 215 -11.07 1.22 12.11
C ASN A 215 -10.54 2.64 11.96
N ARG A 216 -9.24 2.85 12.20
CA ARG A 216 -8.58 4.11 11.96
C ARG A 216 -8.60 4.49 10.49
N ALA A 217 -8.41 3.53 9.59
CA ALA A 217 -8.49 3.80 8.16
C ALA A 217 -9.86 4.32 7.72
N VAL A 218 -10.93 3.83 8.35
CA VAL A 218 -12.30 4.34 8.14
C VAL A 218 -12.46 5.71 8.79
N VAL A 219 -12.13 5.87 10.08
CA VAL A 219 -12.32 7.15 10.80
C VAL A 219 -11.49 8.29 10.21
N ASP A 220 -10.26 8.01 9.76
CA ASP A 220 -9.32 8.98 9.22
C ASP A 220 -9.32 9.02 7.68
N HIS A 221 -10.24 8.33 6.99
CA HIS A 221 -10.19 8.20 5.52
C HIS A 221 -10.14 9.56 4.81
N ARG A 222 -10.89 10.56 5.32
CA ARG A 222 -10.92 11.93 4.76
C ARG A 222 -9.58 12.64 4.96
N ARG A 223 -8.98 12.49 6.14
CA ARG A 223 -7.66 13.06 6.45
C ARG A 223 -6.54 12.40 5.65
N ARG A 224 -6.71 11.14 5.28
CA ARG A 224 -5.83 10.35 4.40
C ARG A 224 -6.12 10.62 2.91
N GLY A 225 -7.23 11.25 2.58
CA GLY A 225 -7.64 11.52 1.20
C GLY A 225 -8.04 10.26 0.42
N VAL A 226 -8.48 9.20 1.11
CA VAL A 226 -8.80 7.89 0.52
C VAL A 226 -10.31 7.62 0.53
N PRO A 227 -10.90 7.03 -0.53
CA PRO A 227 -12.30 6.63 -0.53
C PRO A 227 -12.57 5.56 0.52
N LEU A 228 -13.77 5.61 1.08
CA LEU A 228 -14.31 4.53 1.90
C LEU A 228 -15.35 3.76 1.07
N ARG A 229 -15.01 2.52 0.73
CA ARG A 229 -15.86 1.59 -0.02
C ARG A 229 -16.60 0.70 0.97
N VAL A 230 -17.92 0.71 0.90
CA VAL A 230 -18.77 -0.14 1.76
C VAL A 230 -19.32 -1.30 0.94
N PHE A 231 -19.32 -2.48 1.54
CA PHE A 231 -19.86 -3.70 0.96
C PHE A 231 -20.86 -4.33 1.92
N GLU A 232 -22.04 -4.69 1.41
CA GLU A 232 -22.99 -5.55 2.13
C GLU A 232 -22.55 -7.00 1.93
N THR A 233 -22.55 -7.82 2.99
CA THR A 233 -22.04 -9.19 2.93
C THR A 233 -23.09 -10.22 3.34
N GLN A 234 -23.18 -11.30 2.57
CA GLN A 234 -24.02 -12.48 2.83
C GLN A 234 -23.19 -13.74 2.55
N GLY A 235 -22.82 -14.47 3.61
CA GLY A 235 -21.88 -15.58 3.49
C GLY A 235 -20.52 -15.11 2.95
N ASN A 236 -20.11 -15.66 1.80
CA ASN A 236 -18.87 -15.29 1.11
C ASN A 236 -19.07 -14.19 0.05
N ASP A 237 -20.32 -13.84 -0.27
CA ASP A 237 -20.65 -12.84 -1.28
C ASP A 237 -20.58 -11.44 -0.66
N CYS A 238 -20.05 -10.49 -1.44
CA CYS A 238 -19.96 -9.07 -1.12
C CYS A 238 -20.63 -8.28 -2.23
N ARG A 239 -21.69 -7.55 -1.91
CA ARG A 239 -22.34 -6.58 -2.80
C ARG A 239 -21.75 -5.20 -2.56
N TYR A 240 -21.16 -4.58 -3.58
CA TYR A 240 -20.61 -3.23 -3.44
C TYR A 240 -21.75 -2.22 -3.26
N ALA A 241 -21.83 -1.57 -2.10
CA ALA A 241 -22.87 -0.60 -1.81
C ALA A 241 -22.55 0.77 -2.41
N GLY A 242 -21.27 1.17 -2.38
CA GLY A 242 -20.84 2.46 -2.92
C GLY A 242 -19.76 3.14 -2.09
N GLU A 243 -19.58 4.43 -2.37
CA GLU A 243 -18.70 5.31 -1.60
C GLU A 243 -19.46 5.94 -0.44
N PHE A 244 -18.84 5.90 0.73
CA PHE A 244 -19.34 6.53 1.93
C PHE A 244 -18.32 7.53 2.46
N THR A 245 -18.78 8.42 3.33
CA THR A 245 -17.91 9.25 4.15
C THR A 245 -18.26 9.07 5.62
N VAL A 246 -17.25 9.09 6.48
CA VAL A 246 -17.48 9.20 7.92
C VAL A 246 -18.12 10.55 8.25
N ASP A 247 -19.04 10.56 9.22
CA ASP A 247 -19.71 11.75 9.71
C ASP A 247 -18.67 12.73 10.33
N PRO A 248 -18.51 13.96 9.78
CA PRO A 248 -17.47 14.89 10.22
C PRO A 248 -17.65 15.45 11.63
N GLU A 249 -18.88 15.42 12.13
CA GLU A 249 -19.21 15.90 13.46
C GLU A 249 -18.86 14.85 14.51
N ARG A 250 -19.24 13.60 14.25
CA ARG A 250 -19.02 12.48 15.14
C ARG A 250 -18.81 11.20 14.35
N ALA A 251 -17.57 10.72 14.30
CA ALA A 251 -17.23 9.50 13.56
C ALA A 251 -17.74 8.21 14.22
N ILE A 252 -17.78 8.19 15.56
CA ILE A 252 -18.15 7.02 16.36
C ILE A 252 -19.36 7.38 17.22
N GLN A 253 -20.48 6.67 17.02
CA GLN A 253 -21.69 6.83 17.81
C GLN A 253 -21.46 6.32 19.24
N ALA A 254 -21.02 5.09 19.38
CA ALA A 254 -20.82 4.46 20.67
C ALA A 254 -19.76 3.36 20.55
N TRP A 255 -19.29 2.89 21.69
CA TRP A 255 -18.48 1.69 21.78
C TRP A 255 -19.36 0.62 22.40
N THR A 256 -19.64 -0.44 21.65
CA THR A 256 -20.38 -1.59 22.18
C THR A 256 -19.39 -2.49 22.92
N PRO A 257 -19.55 -2.73 24.23
CA PRO A 257 -18.65 -3.61 24.98
C PRO A 257 -18.68 -5.01 24.38
N GLY A 258 -17.50 -5.54 24.03
CA GLY A 258 -17.33 -6.95 23.74
C GLY A 258 -17.15 -7.73 25.04
N THR A 259 -17.75 -8.91 25.15
CA THR A 259 -17.56 -9.82 26.29
C THR A 259 -16.20 -10.54 26.26
N ARG A 260 -15.41 -10.33 25.20
CA ARG A 260 -14.13 -11.00 25.03
C ARG A 260 -13.03 -10.23 25.77
N THR A 261 -12.56 -10.84 26.86
CA THR A 261 -11.31 -10.42 27.48
C THR A 261 -10.17 -11.07 26.70
N VAL A 262 -9.39 -10.26 26.00
CA VAL A 262 -8.19 -10.74 25.30
C VAL A 262 -6.98 -10.36 26.14
N THR A 263 -6.12 -11.33 26.42
CA THR A 263 -4.84 -11.08 27.10
C THR A 263 -3.89 -10.46 26.09
N ARG A 264 -3.68 -9.14 26.22
CA ARG A 264 -2.72 -8.39 25.40
C ARG A 264 -1.66 -7.84 26.34
N TYR A 265 -0.39 -8.15 26.12
CA TYR A 265 0.72 -7.68 26.99
C TYR A 265 0.54 -8.01 28.48
N HIS A 266 0.04 -9.22 28.81
CA HIS A 266 -0.29 -9.62 30.20
C HIS A 266 -1.33 -8.76 30.91
N ARG A 267 -1.99 -7.84 30.19
CA ARG A 267 -3.12 -7.06 30.69
C ARG A 267 -4.40 -7.64 30.10
N ARG A 268 -5.40 -7.86 30.95
CA ARG A 268 -6.77 -8.10 30.49
C ARG A 268 -7.28 -6.80 29.88
N VAL A 269 -7.49 -6.80 28.58
CA VAL A 269 -8.08 -5.65 27.88
C VAL A 269 -9.46 -6.05 27.43
N GLN A 270 -10.45 -5.24 27.80
CA GLN A 270 -11.79 -5.37 27.27
C GLN A 270 -11.76 -4.91 25.81
N GLU A 271 -12.30 -5.74 24.93
CA GLU A 271 -12.56 -5.32 23.56
C GLU A 271 -13.89 -4.57 23.50
N ALA A 272 -13.98 -3.60 22.61
CA ALA A 272 -15.21 -2.93 22.25
C ALA A 272 -15.25 -2.71 20.74
N VAL A 273 -16.45 -2.77 20.19
CA VAL A 273 -16.70 -2.55 18.77
C VAL A 273 -17.18 -1.11 18.60
N PRO A 274 -16.47 -0.25 17.85
CA PRO A 274 -16.96 1.09 17.57
C PRO A 274 -18.14 1.00 16.59
N LEU A 275 -19.23 1.67 16.93
CA LEU A 275 -20.35 1.88 16.02
C LEU A 275 -20.07 3.13 15.19
N LEU A 276 -19.64 2.93 13.95
CA LEU A 276 -19.23 3.98 13.02
C LEU A 276 -20.45 4.66 12.40
N ARG A 277 -20.36 5.98 12.19
CA ARG A 277 -21.40 6.81 11.57
C ARG A 277 -20.98 7.18 10.17
N LEU A 278 -21.69 6.67 9.16
CA LEU A 278 -21.35 6.88 7.75
C LEU A 278 -22.49 7.59 7.01
N ARG A 279 -22.14 8.45 6.06
CA ARG A 279 -23.06 9.07 5.10
C ARG A 279 -22.77 8.50 3.72
N LEU A 280 -23.81 8.13 2.98
CA LEU A 280 -23.68 7.69 1.59
C LEU A 280 -23.27 8.90 0.73
N VAL A 281 -22.21 8.74 -0.07
CA VAL A 281 -21.74 9.76 -1.03
C VAL A 281 -22.27 9.43 -2.42
N SER A 282 -22.09 8.18 -2.85
CA SER A 282 -22.61 7.66 -4.12
C SER A 282 -22.83 6.16 -4.03
N GLY A 283 -23.86 5.66 -4.72
CA GLY A 283 -24.20 4.24 -4.77
C GLY A 283 -25.62 3.95 -4.27
N ILE A 284 -25.81 2.76 -3.71
CA ILE A 284 -27.09 2.23 -3.26
C ILE A 284 -27.14 2.17 -1.72
N ARG A 285 -28.36 2.24 -1.14
CA ARG A 285 -28.54 2.05 0.30
C ARG A 285 -28.45 0.54 0.62
N PRO A 286 -27.41 0.04 1.33
CA PRO A 286 -27.42 -1.34 1.82
C PRO A 286 -28.43 -1.50 2.96
N LEU A 287 -28.82 -2.73 3.29
CA LEU A 287 -29.74 -3.03 4.40
C LEU A 287 -31.13 -2.37 4.26
N ASP A 288 -31.60 -2.15 3.04
CA ASP A 288 -32.88 -1.48 2.76
C ASP A 288 -34.14 -2.33 3.07
N GLY A 289 -33.96 -3.56 3.57
CA GLY A 289 -35.06 -4.46 3.95
C GLY A 289 -35.89 -4.99 2.77
N SER A 290 -35.48 -4.73 1.53
CA SER A 290 -36.12 -5.28 0.33
C SER A 290 -35.81 -6.77 0.13
N ALA A 291 -36.39 -7.39 -0.93
CA ALA A 291 -36.07 -8.75 -1.38
C ALA A 291 -34.55 -9.02 -1.39
N ASP A 292 -34.13 -10.30 -1.30
CA ASP A 292 -32.71 -10.64 -1.20
C ASP A 292 -31.91 -9.95 -2.32
N PRO A 293 -31.08 -8.94 -2.00
CA PRO A 293 -30.44 -8.10 -2.99
C PRO A 293 -29.26 -8.79 -3.67
N PHE A 294 -28.91 -9.99 -3.23
CA PHE A 294 -27.95 -10.85 -3.90
C PHE A 294 -28.63 -11.69 -4.98
N ASP A 295 -29.95 -11.81 -4.93
CA ASP A 295 -30.75 -12.50 -5.95
C ASP A 295 -30.92 -11.61 -7.18
N GLY A 296 -30.67 -12.16 -8.36
CA GLY A 296 -30.68 -11.43 -9.64
C GLY A 296 -29.63 -10.32 -9.81
N ALA A 297 -28.78 -10.06 -8.80
CA ALA A 297 -27.76 -9.01 -8.89
C ALA A 297 -26.63 -9.36 -9.88
N PRO A 298 -26.05 -8.36 -10.57
CA PRO A 298 -24.97 -8.60 -11.51
C PRO A 298 -23.74 -9.16 -10.76
N ARG A 299 -23.45 -10.43 -11.01
CA ARG A 299 -22.25 -11.08 -10.46
C ARG A 299 -21.02 -10.68 -11.26
N LEU A 300 -20.08 -10.07 -10.55
CA LEU A 300 -18.77 -9.70 -11.04
C LEU A 300 -17.77 -10.72 -10.52
N THR A 301 -17.09 -11.40 -11.43
CA THR A 301 -15.89 -12.17 -11.09
C THR A 301 -14.72 -11.21 -11.10
N LEU A 302 -14.20 -10.90 -9.91
CA LEU A 302 -12.98 -10.11 -9.78
C LEU A 302 -11.76 -11.01 -9.97
N GLY A 303 -11.62 -11.52 -11.19
CA GLY A 303 -10.31 -11.82 -11.75
C GLY A 303 -9.70 -10.53 -12.30
N LEU A 304 -8.47 -10.57 -12.81
CA LEU A 304 -7.95 -9.48 -13.65
C LEU A 304 -8.69 -9.42 -15.01
N GLY A 305 -10.01 -9.26 -14.99
CA GLY A 305 -10.87 -9.01 -16.13
C GLY A 305 -11.40 -7.58 -16.04
N ALA A 306 -11.06 -6.76 -17.03
CA ALA A 306 -11.60 -5.42 -17.21
C ALA A 306 -12.99 -5.48 -17.87
N GLY A 307 -13.93 -4.63 -17.43
CA GLY A 307 -14.97 -4.03 -18.27
C GLY A 307 -16.12 -4.92 -18.82
N PRO A 308 -17.24 -4.29 -19.26
CA PRO A 308 -18.55 -4.96 -19.35
C PRO A 308 -18.72 -5.79 -20.62
N ARG A 309 -19.18 -7.04 -20.46
CA ARG A 309 -19.77 -7.82 -21.56
C ARG A 309 -21.19 -7.30 -21.86
N ARG A 310 -21.39 -6.77 -23.07
CA ARG A 310 -22.72 -6.63 -23.69
C ARG A 310 -23.38 -8.01 -23.82
N GLY A 311 -24.69 -8.04 -23.60
CA GLY A 311 -25.52 -9.24 -23.44
C GLY A 311 -25.57 -10.20 -24.63
N GLY A 312 -26.17 -11.35 -24.35
CA GLY A 312 -26.33 -12.50 -25.24
C GLY A 312 -27.20 -12.29 -26.48
N PRO A 313 -27.36 -13.34 -27.30
CA PRO A 313 -27.70 -13.24 -28.72
C PRO A 313 -29.20 -13.06 -28.97
N GLY A 314 -29.56 -12.16 -29.90
CA GLY A 314 -30.86 -12.15 -30.55
C GLY A 314 -31.47 -10.77 -30.78
N ALA A 315 -30.95 -10.02 -31.77
CA ALA A 315 -31.73 -9.12 -32.62
C ALA A 315 -30.81 -8.46 -33.66
N GLU A 316 -31.28 -8.39 -34.90
CA GLU A 316 -30.59 -8.00 -36.13
C GLU A 316 -29.97 -6.58 -36.09
N ALA A 317 -28.84 -6.44 -36.80
CA ALA A 317 -28.11 -5.18 -36.96
C ALA A 317 -28.63 -4.36 -38.16
N PRO A 318 -28.57 -3.02 -38.08
CA PRO A 318 -28.23 -2.21 -39.25
C PRO A 318 -26.90 -1.47 -39.06
N ALA A 319 -26.22 -1.29 -40.20
CA ALA A 319 -24.84 -0.86 -40.35
C ALA A 319 -24.57 0.64 -40.10
N VAL A 320 -23.39 0.97 -39.58
CA VAL A 320 -22.76 2.30 -39.54
C VAL A 320 -21.23 2.13 -39.74
N PRO A 321 -20.51 3.08 -40.41
CA PRO A 321 -19.37 2.76 -41.26
C PRO A 321 -17.99 2.81 -40.57
N SER A 322 -17.00 2.30 -41.30
CA SER A 322 -15.62 2.06 -40.88
C SER A 322 -14.82 3.30 -40.47
N PRO A 323 -13.92 3.21 -39.46
CA PRO A 323 -13.03 4.29 -39.10
C PRO A 323 -11.70 4.20 -39.86
N ARG A 324 -11.45 5.21 -40.72
CA ARG A 324 -10.10 5.65 -41.01
C ARG A 324 -9.86 6.94 -40.23
N GLU A 325 -8.65 7.03 -39.68
CA GLU A 325 -7.96 8.24 -39.20
C GLU A 325 -8.36 8.77 -37.81
N ALA A 326 -7.60 8.34 -36.79
CA ALA A 326 -6.79 9.24 -35.94
C ALA A 326 -6.17 8.46 -34.78
N LEU A 327 -4.87 8.13 -34.86
CA LEU A 327 -4.09 7.78 -33.67
C LEU A 327 -2.58 7.89 -33.93
N VAL A 328 -1.94 8.97 -33.46
CA VAL A 328 -0.53 8.98 -33.02
C VAL A 328 -0.33 10.03 -31.92
N THR A 329 0.50 9.64 -30.94
CA THR A 329 1.20 10.40 -29.87
C THR A 329 0.55 10.31 -28.47
N THR A 330 1.20 9.88 -27.38
CA THR A 330 2.55 9.33 -27.12
C THR A 330 2.55 8.77 -25.68
N SER A 331 2.56 7.43 -25.51
CA SER A 331 3.04 6.72 -24.29
C SER A 331 3.39 5.24 -24.55
N ASP A 332 3.42 4.80 -25.81
CA ASP A 332 3.19 3.39 -26.17
C ASP A 332 4.44 2.50 -26.26
N ARG A 333 5.67 3.04 -26.20
CA ARG A 333 6.87 2.25 -26.56
C ARG A 333 7.20 1.09 -25.61
N GLY A 334 6.78 1.14 -24.36
CA GLY A 334 7.02 0.06 -23.39
C GLY A 334 6.03 -1.10 -23.58
N VAL A 335 4.74 -0.75 -23.68
CA VAL A 335 3.64 -1.70 -23.84
C VAL A 335 3.68 -2.32 -25.25
N GLU A 336 3.90 -1.52 -26.29
CA GLU A 336 4.05 -2.00 -27.67
C GLU A 336 5.23 -2.97 -27.82
N ARG A 337 6.34 -2.73 -27.10
CA ARG A 337 7.51 -3.62 -27.12
C ARG A 337 7.25 -4.92 -26.37
N ILE A 338 6.48 -4.89 -25.28
CA ILE A 338 6.06 -6.07 -24.53
C ILE A 338 5.05 -6.89 -25.35
N VAL A 339 4.09 -6.23 -26.00
CA VAL A 339 3.10 -6.84 -26.90
C VAL A 339 3.79 -7.49 -28.11
N ARG A 340 4.75 -6.81 -28.75
CA ARG A 340 5.56 -7.42 -29.83
C ARG A 340 6.39 -8.60 -29.34
N HIS A 341 6.93 -8.53 -28.13
CA HIS A 341 7.71 -9.64 -27.58
C HIS A 341 6.83 -10.88 -27.32
N LEU A 342 5.61 -10.67 -26.82
CA LEU A 342 4.61 -11.72 -26.65
C LEU A 342 4.13 -12.31 -27.98
N LEU A 343 3.88 -11.47 -28.98
CA LEU A 343 3.50 -11.92 -30.32
C LEU A 343 4.62 -12.77 -30.95
N ASN A 344 5.88 -12.34 -30.84
CA ASN A 344 7.02 -13.11 -31.32
C ASN A 344 7.19 -14.44 -30.55
N LEU A 345 6.94 -14.47 -29.24
CA LEU A 345 7.00 -15.69 -28.42
C LEU A 345 5.91 -16.70 -28.83
N VAL A 346 4.69 -16.22 -29.07
CA VAL A 346 3.55 -17.03 -29.52
C VAL A 346 3.73 -17.51 -30.97
N GLU A 347 4.34 -16.70 -31.84
CA GLU A 347 4.67 -17.08 -33.22
C GLU A 347 5.83 -18.09 -33.30
N SER A 348 6.79 -18.01 -32.37
CA SER A 348 7.98 -18.87 -32.37
C SER A 348 7.77 -20.27 -31.79
N ASP A 349 6.71 -20.48 -30.99
CA ASP A 349 6.46 -21.76 -30.31
C ASP A 349 4.96 -22.09 -30.22
N SER A 350 4.56 -23.06 -31.03
CA SER A 350 3.18 -23.57 -31.10
C SER A 350 2.70 -24.25 -29.81
N ARG A 351 3.61 -24.71 -28.93
CA ARG A 351 3.25 -25.20 -27.59
C ARG A 351 2.96 -24.05 -26.62
N THR A 352 3.71 -22.95 -26.73
CA THR A 352 3.45 -21.72 -25.97
C THR A 352 2.13 -21.08 -26.40
N ALA A 353 1.82 -21.06 -27.70
CA ALA A 353 0.52 -20.62 -28.22
C ALA A 353 -0.65 -21.44 -27.64
N ALA A 354 -0.50 -22.77 -27.54
CA ALA A 354 -1.53 -23.65 -26.99
C ALA A 354 -1.71 -23.51 -25.47
N LEU A 355 -0.66 -23.16 -24.73
CA LEU A 355 -0.71 -22.88 -23.28
C LEU A 355 -1.33 -21.51 -23.00
N VAL A 356 -0.94 -20.47 -23.75
CA VAL A 356 -1.54 -19.13 -23.66
C VAL A 356 -3.04 -19.18 -23.98
N ASN A 357 -3.45 -19.98 -24.96
CA ASN A 357 -4.85 -20.17 -25.33
C ASN A 357 -5.68 -20.94 -24.27
N ARG A 358 -5.02 -21.51 -23.25
CA ARG A 358 -5.67 -22.22 -22.12
C ARG A 358 -5.55 -21.47 -20.79
N MET A 359 -4.83 -20.35 -20.74
CA MET A 359 -4.68 -19.53 -19.54
C MET A 359 -5.61 -18.33 -19.63
N ASP A 360 -6.35 -18.05 -18.55
CA ASP A 360 -7.13 -16.81 -18.43
C ASP A 360 -6.22 -15.61 -18.77
N GLU A 361 -6.58 -14.78 -19.74
CA GLU A 361 -5.78 -13.64 -20.22
C GLU A 361 -5.43 -12.67 -19.07
N ALA A 362 -6.31 -12.63 -18.08
CA ALA A 362 -6.19 -11.99 -16.78
C ALA A 362 -4.95 -12.41 -15.98
N ARG A 363 -4.67 -13.71 -15.92
CA ARG A 363 -3.54 -14.27 -15.16
C ARG A 363 -2.22 -13.96 -15.86
N VAL A 364 -2.22 -14.02 -17.19
CA VAL A 364 -1.06 -13.63 -18.00
C VAL A 364 -0.75 -12.15 -17.79
N LEU A 365 -1.76 -11.28 -17.87
CA LEU A 365 -1.59 -9.85 -17.58
C LEU A 365 -1.14 -9.58 -16.13
N SER A 366 -1.70 -10.29 -15.14
CA SER A 366 -1.25 -10.21 -13.74
C SER A 366 0.23 -10.51 -13.60
N ALA A 367 0.66 -11.61 -14.20
CA ALA A 367 2.02 -12.08 -14.12
C ALA A 367 2.96 -11.07 -14.78
N LEU A 368 2.54 -10.49 -15.91
CA LEU A 368 3.28 -9.44 -16.61
C LEU A 368 3.37 -8.13 -15.81
N LEU A 369 2.28 -7.69 -15.18
CA LEU A 369 2.28 -6.50 -14.32
C LEU A 369 3.13 -6.71 -13.06
N GLN A 370 3.01 -7.87 -12.41
CA GLN A 370 3.86 -8.23 -11.28
C GLN A 370 5.32 -8.33 -11.70
N HIS A 371 5.61 -8.92 -12.85
CA HIS A 371 6.96 -8.98 -13.40
C HIS A 371 7.52 -7.58 -13.67
N ALA A 372 6.75 -6.70 -14.31
CA ALA A 372 7.16 -5.32 -14.57
C ALA A 372 7.39 -4.53 -13.27
N GLN A 373 6.52 -4.68 -12.27
CA GLN A 373 6.69 -4.03 -10.98
C GLN A 373 7.93 -4.55 -10.24
N ARG A 374 8.13 -5.88 -10.20
CA ARG A 374 9.32 -6.49 -9.60
C ARG A 374 10.60 -6.07 -10.31
N GLN A 375 10.58 -5.92 -11.63
CA GLN A 375 11.71 -5.41 -12.39
C GLN A 375 12.01 -3.95 -12.02
N ALA A 376 10.98 -3.11 -11.93
CA ALA A 376 11.16 -1.71 -11.51
C ALA A 376 11.70 -1.59 -10.08
N ASP A 377 11.23 -2.44 -9.16
CA ASP A 377 11.74 -2.49 -7.78
C ASP A 377 13.22 -2.93 -7.74
N LEU A 378 13.63 -3.91 -8.57
CA LEU A 378 15.03 -4.30 -8.71
C LEU A 378 15.90 -3.16 -9.28
N ASP A 379 15.38 -2.41 -10.25
CA ASP A 379 16.11 -1.29 -10.83
C ASP A 379 16.30 -0.15 -9.81
N GLU A 380 15.29 0.13 -8.98
CA GLU A 380 15.40 1.07 -7.84
C GLU A 380 16.43 0.59 -6.82
N LEU A 381 16.39 -0.68 -6.42
CA LEU A 381 17.37 -1.25 -5.49
C LEU A 381 18.78 -1.19 -6.08
N ARG A 382 18.96 -1.55 -7.37
CA ARG A 382 20.26 -1.49 -8.06
C ARG A 382 20.83 -0.06 -8.04
N ALA A 383 20.01 0.93 -8.37
CA ALA A 383 20.44 2.33 -8.34
C ALA A 383 20.82 2.79 -6.93
N ALA A 384 20.09 2.33 -5.90
CA ALA A 384 20.39 2.68 -4.52
C ALA A 384 21.69 2.03 -4.01
N VAL A 385 21.93 0.75 -4.31
CA VAL A 385 23.14 0.04 -3.84
C VAL A 385 24.40 0.49 -4.56
N GLU A 386 24.29 0.94 -5.82
CA GLU A 386 25.42 1.48 -6.59
C GLU A 386 25.79 2.91 -6.17
N ASN A 387 24.92 3.62 -5.45
CA ASN A 387 25.19 4.94 -4.91
C ASN A 387 25.91 4.86 -3.54
N PRO A 388 27.18 5.31 -3.42
CA PRO A 388 27.95 5.25 -2.16
C PRO A 388 27.34 6.06 -1.00
N ASP A 389 26.51 7.06 -1.30
CA ASP A 389 25.91 7.92 -0.29
C ASP A 389 24.67 7.31 0.37
N THR A 390 24.11 6.24 -0.23
CA THR A 390 22.92 5.56 0.26
C THR A 390 23.14 5.01 1.66
N LYS A 391 22.26 5.41 2.59
CA LYS A 391 22.31 4.98 3.98
C LYS A 391 21.56 3.66 4.18
N GLU A 392 21.95 2.92 5.21
CA GLU A 392 21.38 1.62 5.59
C GLU A 392 19.85 1.68 5.69
N ARG A 393 19.33 2.72 6.34
CA ARG A 393 17.89 2.98 6.44
C ARG A 393 17.18 3.07 5.09
N GLN A 394 17.80 3.67 4.07
CA GLN A 394 17.17 3.77 2.74
C GLN A 394 17.10 2.40 2.07
N LEU A 395 18.15 1.57 2.23
CA LEU A 395 18.16 0.19 1.74
C LEU A 395 17.10 -0.67 2.45
N GLN A 396 16.94 -0.48 3.76
CA GLN A 396 15.86 -1.10 4.54
C GLN A 396 14.47 -0.69 4.00
N GLU A 397 14.24 0.61 3.77
CA GLU A 397 12.96 1.13 3.26
C GLU A 397 12.61 0.58 1.86
N ILE A 398 13.62 0.40 0.99
CA ILE A 398 13.43 -0.23 -0.33
C ILE A 398 13.10 -1.72 -0.18
N LEU A 399 13.88 -2.46 0.61
CA LEU A 399 13.73 -3.91 0.77
C LEU A 399 12.47 -4.33 1.55
N GLU A 400 11.91 -3.47 2.41
CA GLU A 400 10.66 -3.73 3.15
C GLU A 400 9.48 -4.07 2.22
N GLY A 401 9.46 -3.52 1.01
CA GLY A 401 8.44 -3.79 -0.02
C GLY A 401 8.71 -5.03 -0.88
N MET A 402 9.91 -5.63 -0.76
CA MET A 402 10.43 -6.63 -1.71
C MET A 402 10.66 -7.99 -1.05
N THR A 403 9.73 -8.48 -0.21
CA THR A 403 9.87 -9.79 0.49
C THR A 403 10.21 -10.95 -0.45
N TRP A 404 9.78 -10.88 -1.70
CA TRP A 404 10.01 -11.88 -2.75
C TRP A 404 11.48 -12.01 -3.18
N ILE A 405 12.32 -11.00 -2.95
CA ILE A 405 13.74 -10.99 -3.36
C ILE A 405 14.56 -12.05 -2.63
N PHE A 406 14.09 -12.48 -1.45
CA PHE A 406 14.72 -13.51 -0.63
C PHE A 406 14.33 -14.94 -1.06
N GLY A 407 13.42 -15.10 -2.03
CA GLY A 407 12.95 -16.40 -2.53
C GLY A 407 11.43 -16.58 -2.47
N GLY A 408 10.92 -17.59 -3.17
CA GLY A 408 9.48 -17.90 -3.28
C GLY A 408 8.89 -18.65 -2.07
N GLU A 409 9.69 -18.92 -1.05
CA GLU A 409 9.30 -19.73 0.12
C GLU A 409 8.68 -18.91 1.27
N PHE A 410 8.39 -17.63 1.08
CA PHE A 410 7.92 -16.74 2.15
C PHE A 410 6.49 -16.24 1.90
N LEU A 411 5.70 -16.22 2.97
CA LEU A 411 4.31 -15.77 2.94
C LEU A 411 4.24 -14.24 2.77
N PRO A 412 3.50 -13.73 1.77
CA PRO A 412 3.29 -12.30 1.59
C PRO A 412 2.64 -11.64 2.82
N GLY A 413 3.10 -10.46 3.19
CA GLY A 413 2.51 -9.67 4.30
C GLY A 413 3.12 -9.93 5.68
N PHE A 414 4.06 -10.86 5.80
CA PHE A 414 4.96 -10.98 6.95
C PHE A 414 6.27 -10.25 6.62
N GLY A 415 6.40 -9.03 7.13
CA GLY A 415 7.53 -8.13 6.88
C GLY A 415 7.55 -7.00 7.91
N LYS A 416 7.32 -7.31 9.18
CA LYS A 416 7.24 -6.31 10.25
C LYS A 416 8.36 -6.51 11.26
N ARG A 417 9.03 -5.40 11.60
CA ARG A 417 9.93 -5.28 12.77
C ARG A 417 9.15 -5.59 14.05
N SER A 418 9.77 -6.33 14.97
CA SER A 418 9.32 -6.69 16.33
C SER A 418 8.67 -8.07 16.50
N LEU A 419 9.53 -9.03 16.88
CA LEU A 419 9.12 -10.26 17.57
C LEU A 419 9.69 -10.36 18.99
N THR A 420 10.82 -9.73 19.29
CA THR A 420 11.42 -9.71 20.62
C THR A 420 11.27 -8.36 21.34
N THR A 421 11.47 -8.37 22.65
CA THR A 421 11.20 -7.23 23.55
C THR A 421 12.29 -6.16 23.56
N GLN A 422 13.50 -6.46 23.03
CA GLN A 422 14.67 -5.60 23.22
C GLN A 422 15.41 -5.16 21.94
N ASP A 423 15.31 -5.85 20.79
CA ASP A 423 15.97 -5.36 19.56
C ASP A 423 15.12 -5.56 18.29
N GLN A 424 15.10 -4.52 17.45
CA GLN A 424 14.36 -4.51 16.19
C GLN A 424 15.18 -5.21 15.11
N LEU A 425 14.87 -6.48 14.82
CA LEU A 425 15.22 -7.09 13.54
C LEU A 425 14.73 -6.17 12.41
N ASP A 426 15.60 -5.87 11.44
CA ASP A 426 15.25 -5.02 10.30
C ASP A 426 14.06 -5.58 9.52
N PHE A 427 14.02 -6.91 9.40
CA PHE A 427 13.00 -7.59 8.63
C PHE A 427 12.73 -9.00 9.16
N THR A 428 11.48 -9.45 9.05
CA THR A 428 11.08 -10.80 9.49
C THR A 428 10.11 -11.38 8.47
N LEU A 429 10.52 -12.51 7.92
CA LEU A 429 9.79 -13.34 6.97
C LEU A 429 9.24 -14.60 7.67
N LEU A 430 8.16 -15.15 7.13
CA LEU A 430 7.55 -16.38 7.61
C LEU A 430 7.41 -17.36 6.44
N ARG A 431 7.88 -18.59 6.63
CA ARG A 431 7.69 -19.67 5.66
C ARG A 431 6.30 -20.32 5.81
N PRO A 432 5.76 -20.98 4.77
CA PRO A 432 4.49 -21.72 4.85
C PRO A 432 4.43 -22.76 5.98
N ASP A 433 5.56 -23.33 6.37
CA ASP A 433 5.67 -24.30 7.48
C ASP A 433 5.64 -23.65 8.87
N GLY A 434 5.50 -22.32 8.95
CA GLY A 434 5.47 -21.55 10.19
C GLY A 434 6.85 -21.26 10.78
N THR A 435 7.93 -21.61 10.09
CA THR A 435 9.29 -21.26 10.52
C THR A 435 9.61 -19.80 10.17
N MET A 436 10.28 -19.13 11.12
CA MET A 436 10.63 -17.73 10.99
C MET A 436 11.99 -17.56 10.31
N HIS A 437 12.13 -16.52 9.49
CA HIS A 437 13.40 -16.12 8.90
C HIS A 437 13.62 -14.61 9.10
N GLY A 438 14.65 -14.24 9.86
CA GLY A 438 15.04 -12.84 10.03
C GLY A 438 15.89 -12.36 8.85
N VAL A 439 15.87 -11.07 8.56
CA VAL A 439 16.89 -10.46 7.69
C VAL A 439 17.46 -9.24 8.39
N GLU A 440 18.79 -9.16 8.40
CA GLU A 440 19.59 -8.03 8.90
C GLU A 440 20.21 -7.32 7.71
N ILE A 441 20.03 -6.00 7.62
CA ILE A 441 20.41 -5.21 6.45
C ILE A 441 21.51 -4.22 6.84
N LYS A 442 22.67 -4.31 6.19
CA LYS A 442 23.79 -3.38 6.37
C LYS A 442 24.06 -2.57 5.11
N LEU A 443 24.98 -1.61 5.19
CA LEU A 443 25.39 -0.77 4.07
C LEU A 443 25.89 -1.61 2.87
N ALA A 444 25.59 -1.13 1.66
CA ALA A 444 26.14 -1.68 0.42
C ALA A 444 27.62 -1.29 0.22
N TRP A 445 27.99 -0.06 0.59
CA TRP A 445 29.37 0.43 0.46
C TRP A 445 30.20 0.08 1.69
N ILE A 446 31.08 -0.92 1.56
CA ILE A 446 32.00 -1.37 2.62
C ILE A 446 33.39 -1.60 2.02
N PRO A 447 34.35 -0.69 2.25
CA PRO A 447 35.69 -0.76 1.63
C PRO A 447 36.48 -2.03 2.00
N HIS A 448 36.31 -2.50 3.23
CA HIS A 448 37.00 -3.67 3.77
C HIS A 448 36.00 -4.81 4.00
N LEU A 449 35.21 -5.13 2.98
CA LEU A 449 34.29 -6.28 3.02
C LEU A 449 35.06 -7.61 3.15
N ILE A 450 36.25 -7.66 2.54
CA ILE A 450 37.22 -8.74 2.60
C ILE A 450 38.59 -8.16 2.98
N ILE A 451 39.35 -8.96 3.72
CA ILE A 451 40.70 -8.66 4.19
C ILE A 451 41.61 -9.87 3.92
N GLY A 452 42.92 -9.66 3.92
CA GLY A 452 43.92 -10.71 3.66
C GLY A 452 44.73 -10.43 2.39
N ASP A 453 45.35 -11.48 1.88
CA ASP A 453 46.06 -11.52 0.60
C ASP A 453 45.33 -12.42 -0.40
N ASP A 454 45.93 -12.68 -1.57
CA ASP A 454 45.31 -13.49 -2.63
C ASP A 454 45.12 -14.96 -2.24
N GLU A 455 45.90 -15.49 -1.29
CA GLU A 455 45.88 -16.89 -0.86
C GLU A 455 45.03 -17.11 0.40
N HIS A 456 45.06 -16.18 1.35
CA HIS A 456 44.43 -16.27 2.67
C HIS A 456 43.40 -15.15 2.88
N ARG A 457 42.27 -15.27 2.19
CA ARG A 457 41.17 -14.30 2.23
C ARG A 457 40.24 -14.57 3.42
N SER A 458 39.80 -13.52 4.08
CA SER A 458 38.85 -13.57 5.19
C SER A 458 37.83 -12.44 5.08
N LEU A 459 36.64 -12.64 5.65
CA LEU A 459 35.65 -11.57 5.71
C LEU A 459 36.10 -10.45 6.65
N GLY A 460 35.77 -9.20 6.31
CA GLY A 460 36.14 -8.05 7.11
C GLY A 460 35.39 -7.97 8.44
N SER A 461 35.85 -7.06 9.31
CA SER A 461 35.25 -6.89 10.65
C SER A 461 33.79 -6.44 10.61
N ALA A 462 33.37 -5.71 9.57
CA ALA A 462 31.98 -5.29 9.39
C ALA A 462 31.04 -6.48 9.23
N VAL A 463 31.48 -7.53 8.50
CA VAL A 463 30.70 -8.75 8.30
C VAL A 463 30.61 -9.55 9.60
N HIS A 464 31.71 -9.73 10.31
CA HIS A 464 31.72 -10.40 11.60
C HIS A 464 30.81 -9.72 12.63
N ARG A 465 30.80 -8.37 12.68
CA ARG A 465 29.87 -7.63 13.56
C ARG A 465 28.40 -7.84 13.19
N ALA A 466 28.08 -7.79 11.90
CA ALA A 466 26.70 -8.01 11.43
C ALA A 466 26.21 -9.44 11.75
N ILE A 467 27.10 -10.42 11.67
CA ILE A 467 26.82 -11.80 12.05
C ILE A 467 26.66 -11.93 13.56
N GLY A 468 27.52 -11.30 14.37
CA GLY A 468 27.38 -11.28 15.82
C GLY A 468 26.01 -10.73 16.23
N GLN A 469 25.57 -9.65 15.60
CA GLN A 469 24.23 -9.11 15.80
C GLN A 469 23.13 -10.13 15.42
N ALA A 470 23.26 -10.82 14.29
CA ALA A 470 22.34 -11.91 13.91
C ALA A 470 22.34 -13.08 14.90
N MET A 471 23.49 -13.42 15.49
CA MET A 471 23.58 -14.44 16.54
C MET A 471 22.85 -13.99 17.80
N ASP A 472 23.03 -12.75 18.24
CA ASP A 472 22.36 -12.18 19.41
C ASP A 472 20.83 -12.19 19.24
N TYR A 473 20.36 -11.91 18.03
CA TYR A 473 18.94 -12.06 17.68
C TYR A 473 18.46 -13.50 17.80
N LEU A 474 19.18 -14.46 17.22
CA LEU A 474 18.80 -15.87 17.30
C LEU A 474 18.75 -16.38 18.75
N VAL A 475 19.71 -15.97 19.58
CA VAL A 475 19.71 -16.27 21.02
C VAL A 475 18.45 -15.69 21.68
N SER A 476 18.18 -14.41 21.45
CA SER A 476 16.99 -13.74 21.99
C SER A 476 15.68 -14.44 21.57
N LEU A 477 15.61 -14.91 20.32
CA LEU A 477 14.46 -15.64 19.78
C LEU A 477 14.28 -17.04 20.38
N ASP A 478 15.39 -17.70 20.72
CA ASP A 478 15.39 -19.00 21.37
C ASP A 478 14.99 -18.86 22.85
N GLU A 479 15.51 -17.84 23.55
CA GLU A 479 15.20 -17.53 24.95
C GLU A 479 13.74 -17.08 25.13
N GLU A 480 13.24 -16.23 24.24
CA GLU A 480 11.86 -15.73 24.28
C GLU A 480 10.84 -16.68 23.61
N ARG A 481 11.28 -17.86 23.14
CA ARG A 481 10.46 -18.79 22.34
C ARG A 481 9.10 -19.10 22.95
N HIS A 482 9.04 -19.37 24.26
CA HIS A 482 7.78 -19.70 24.93
C HIS A 482 6.78 -18.52 24.89
N SER A 483 7.30 -17.30 25.02
CA SER A 483 6.55 -16.05 24.89
C SER A 483 6.03 -15.87 23.47
N ILE A 484 6.88 -16.10 22.46
CA ILE A 484 6.56 -15.91 21.04
C ILE A 484 5.50 -16.91 20.58
N LEU A 485 5.68 -18.21 20.88
CA LEU A 485 4.72 -19.26 20.55
C LEU A 485 3.35 -19.02 21.17
N ALA A 486 3.29 -18.60 22.44
CA ALA A 486 2.04 -18.38 23.16
C ALA A 486 1.29 -17.12 22.69
N LYS A 487 1.99 -16.08 22.24
CA LYS A 487 1.42 -14.75 21.94
C LYS A 487 1.19 -14.47 20.45
N ARG A 488 1.84 -15.19 19.53
CA ARG A 488 1.94 -14.82 18.10
C ARG A 488 1.68 -15.99 17.15
N ALA A 489 0.44 -16.49 17.12
CA ALA A 489 -0.09 -17.31 16.02
C ALA A 489 0.74 -18.56 15.63
N LYS A 490 1.24 -19.35 16.61
CA LYS A 490 1.98 -20.61 16.37
C LYS A 490 3.29 -20.47 15.58
N ILE A 491 3.96 -19.31 15.62
CA ILE A 491 5.29 -19.13 15.01
C ILE A 491 6.33 -19.85 15.87
N ASP A 492 7.03 -20.85 15.32
CA ASP A 492 8.11 -21.55 16.03
C ASP A 492 9.47 -20.93 15.69
N THR A 493 10.12 -20.36 16.70
CA THR A 493 11.45 -19.75 16.58
C THR A 493 12.59 -20.75 16.75
N ARG A 494 12.31 -22.01 17.15
CA ARG A 494 13.35 -23.03 17.34
C ARG A 494 14.17 -23.32 16.07
N ARG A 495 13.55 -23.16 14.90
CA ARG A 495 14.18 -23.29 13.58
C ARG A 495 14.40 -21.95 12.90
N ALA A 496 14.38 -20.86 13.66
CA ALA A 496 14.63 -19.53 13.12
C ALA A 496 16.00 -19.50 12.43
N SER A 497 16.04 -18.91 11.25
CA SER A 497 17.25 -18.65 10.48
C SER A 497 17.33 -17.15 10.15
N MET A 498 18.50 -16.67 9.75
CA MET A 498 18.69 -15.28 9.37
C MET A 498 19.49 -15.13 8.10
N THR A 499 19.17 -14.12 7.29
CA THR A 499 20.02 -13.65 6.21
C THR A 499 20.61 -12.30 6.58
N VAL A 500 21.92 -12.14 6.46
CA VAL A 500 22.61 -10.85 6.56
C VAL A 500 22.90 -10.36 5.14
N VAL A 501 22.30 -9.22 4.77
CA VAL A 501 22.57 -8.56 3.48
C VAL A 501 23.58 -7.44 3.73
N ILE A 502 24.79 -7.59 3.20
CA ILE A 502 25.90 -6.70 3.52
C ILE A 502 26.89 -6.57 2.36
N GLY A 503 27.24 -5.32 2.03
CA GLY A 503 28.25 -5.04 1.02
C GLY A 503 27.79 -5.30 -0.41
N HIS A 504 28.59 -4.85 -1.36
CA HIS A 504 28.45 -5.15 -2.78
C HIS A 504 29.84 -5.50 -3.32
N SER A 505 29.95 -6.55 -4.13
CA SER A 505 31.23 -7.05 -4.65
C SER A 505 32.09 -6.07 -5.47
N LYS A 506 31.55 -4.92 -5.91
CA LYS A 506 32.26 -3.89 -6.69
C LYS A 506 33.02 -2.87 -5.83
N PHE A 507 32.70 -2.76 -4.54
CA PHE A 507 33.27 -1.75 -3.64
C PHE A 507 34.46 -2.16 -2.76
N PRO A 508 34.75 -3.46 -2.52
CA PRO A 508 35.98 -3.84 -1.84
C PRO A 508 37.21 -3.28 -2.54
N ASP A 509 38.32 -3.24 -1.82
CA ASP A 509 39.62 -2.86 -2.36
C ASP A 509 39.87 -3.51 -3.74
N ARG A 510 40.36 -2.73 -4.71
CA ARG A 510 40.59 -3.13 -6.11
C ARG A 510 41.50 -4.36 -6.26
N ARG A 511 42.17 -4.75 -5.18
CA ARG A 511 42.96 -5.98 -5.07
C ARG A 511 42.12 -7.26 -5.18
N PHE A 512 40.82 -7.23 -4.86
CA PHE A 512 39.97 -8.41 -4.92
C PHE A 512 38.96 -8.34 -6.06
N SER A 513 38.83 -9.42 -6.83
CA SER A 513 37.82 -9.56 -7.86
C SER A 513 36.44 -9.92 -7.26
N PRO A 514 35.32 -9.61 -7.95
CA PRO A 514 33.98 -10.02 -7.51
C PRO A 514 33.82 -11.53 -7.30
N GLU A 515 34.54 -12.35 -8.07
CA GLU A 515 34.57 -13.80 -7.96
C GLU A 515 35.25 -14.22 -6.66
N GLN A 516 36.39 -13.61 -6.32
CA GLN A 516 37.07 -13.84 -5.05
C GLN A 516 36.20 -13.42 -3.86
N VAL A 517 35.40 -12.36 -4.03
CA VAL A 517 34.42 -11.94 -3.01
C VAL A 517 33.34 -12.98 -2.80
N THR A 518 32.81 -13.50 -3.90
CA THR A 518 31.79 -14.54 -3.90
C THR A 518 32.31 -15.84 -3.29
N GLU A 519 33.54 -16.23 -3.61
CA GLU A 519 34.21 -17.42 -3.06
C GLU A 519 34.37 -17.31 -1.54
N ALA A 520 34.89 -16.18 -1.04
CA ALA A 520 35.06 -15.97 0.40
C ALA A 520 33.71 -16.03 1.16
N MET A 521 32.66 -15.41 0.63
CA MET A 521 31.31 -15.50 1.20
C MET A 521 30.78 -16.94 1.20
N ARG A 522 31.01 -17.70 0.12
CA ARG A 522 30.57 -19.10 0.02
C ARG A 522 31.31 -20.01 1.00
N THR A 523 32.62 -19.87 1.10
CA THR A 523 33.44 -20.60 2.09
C THR A 523 32.97 -20.29 3.49
N TYR A 524 32.72 -19.02 3.81
CA TYR A 524 32.22 -18.62 5.13
C TYR A 524 30.84 -19.22 5.43
N ASN A 525 29.89 -19.13 4.50
CA ASN A 525 28.55 -19.69 4.65
C ASN A 525 28.56 -21.23 4.79
N SER A 526 29.57 -21.93 4.27
CA SER A 526 29.65 -23.40 4.36
C SER A 526 29.76 -23.94 5.78
N HIS A 527 30.18 -23.09 6.74
CA HIS A 527 30.34 -23.45 8.15
C HIS A 527 29.20 -22.92 9.05
N GLN A 528 28.22 -22.20 8.50
CA GLN A 528 27.12 -21.60 9.27
C GLN A 528 25.82 -22.39 9.07
N THR A 529 25.10 -22.64 10.17
CA THR A 529 23.91 -23.52 10.14
C THR A 529 22.57 -22.78 10.17
N ARG A 530 22.53 -21.55 10.71
CA ARG A 530 21.30 -20.74 10.85
C ARG A 530 21.42 -19.33 10.28
N ILE A 531 22.62 -18.89 9.91
CA ILE A 531 22.88 -17.55 9.37
C ILE A 531 23.47 -17.70 7.98
N THR A 532 22.93 -16.97 7.02
CA THR A 532 23.47 -16.88 5.65
C THR A 532 23.85 -15.43 5.38
N VAL A 533 25.03 -15.21 4.82
CA VAL A 533 25.52 -13.88 4.43
C VAL A 533 25.48 -13.75 2.92
N THR A 534 24.96 -12.64 2.42
CA THR A 534 24.92 -12.36 0.97
C THR A 534 25.21 -10.88 0.70
N THR A 535 25.79 -10.59 -0.47
CA THR A 535 25.97 -9.21 -0.94
C THR A 535 24.75 -8.73 -1.71
N TYR A 536 24.58 -7.42 -1.85
CA TYR A 536 23.45 -6.84 -2.58
C TYR A 536 23.41 -7.28 -4.05
N ASP A 537 24.56 -7.35 -4.71
CA ASP A 537 24.64 -7.81 -6.10
C ASP A 537 24.24 -9.28 -6.24
N GLN A 538 24.68 -10.15 -5.34
CA GLN A 538 24.25 -11.56 -5.35
C GLN A 538 22.75 -11.70 -5.10
N LEU A 539 22.19 -10.91 -4.18
CA LEU A 539 20.75 -10.88 -3.90
C LEU A 539 19.96 -10.41 -5.12
N ILE A 540 20.39 -9.32 -5.76
CA ILE A 540 19.78 -8.78 -6.98
C ILE A 540 19.89 -9.79 -8.13
N ASP A 541 21.04 -10.42 -8.34
CA ASP A 541 21.27 -11.39 -9.41
C ASP A 541 20.44 -12.66 -9.20
N ASN A 542 20.29 -13.12 -7.97
CA ASN A 542 19.39 -14.23 -7.63
C ASN A 542 17.94 -13.89 -7.95
N ALA A 543 17.48 -12.70 -7.55
CA ALA A 543 16.13 -12.25 -7.82
C ALA A 543 15.88 -12.02 -9.33
N GLN A 544 16.86 -11.47 -10.04
CA GLN A 544 16.80 -11.30 -11.49
C GLN A 544 16.71 -12.65 -12.19
N ARG A 545 17.48 -13.66 -11.74
CA ARG A 545 17.34 -15.04 -12.25
C ARG A 545 15.95 -15.61 -11.99
N MET A 546 15.37 -15.38 -10.82
CA MET A 546 13.99 -15.80 -10.52
C MET A 546 12.95 -15.14 -11.44
N LEU A 547 13.18 -13.89 -11.88
CA LEU A 547 12.31 -13.22 -12.87
C LEU A 547 12.54 -13.71 -14.30
N SER A 548 13.77 -14.07 -14.65
CA SER A 548 14.16 -14.54 -15.98
C SER A 548 13.81 -16.01 -16.25
N VAL A 549 13.51 -16.82 -15.22
CA VAL A 549 12.98 -18.17 -15.41
C VAL A 549 11.57 -18.05 -16.02
N PRO A 550 11.28 -18.70 -17.16
CA PRO A 550 9.95 -18.65 -17.76
C PRO A 550 8.91 -19.08 -16.72
N ALA A 551 7.87 -18.26 -16.50
CA ALA A 551 6.80 -18.51 -15.54
C ALA A 551 5.88 -19.72 -15.88
N LEU A 552 6.37 -20.67 -16.67
CA LEU A 552 5.68 -21.87 -17.15
C LEU A 552 6.51 -23.13 -16.85
N SER A 553 6.66 -23.45 -15.57
CA SER A 553 6.98 -24.81 -15.13
C SER A 553 6.05 -25.24 -13.99
N LEU A 554 4.74 -25.27 -14.28
CA LEU A 554 3.77 -25.95 -13.42
C LEU A 554 3.56 -27.37 -13.94
N GLY A 555 4.31 -28.29 -13.32
CA GLY A 555 4.07 -29.72 -13.15
C GLY A 555 3.34 -30.49 -14.25
N THR A 556 4.09 -31.25 -15.03
CA THR A 556 3.60 -32.56 -15.49
C THR A 556 3.54 -33.52 -14.29
N PRO A 557 2.41 -34.19 -14.01
CA PRO A 557 2.46 -35.36 -13.13
C PRO A 557 3.30 -36.44 -13.82
N ASN A 558 4.27 -37.01 -13.10
CA ASN A 558 4.98 -38.20 -13.55
C ASN A 558 4.00 -39.37 -13.64
N PRO A 559 4.19 -40.30 -14.61
CA PRO A 559 3.29 -41.42 -14.86
C PRO A 559 3.16 -42.39 -13.69
#